data_AF-A0A353FDX5-F1
#
_entry.id   AF-A0A353FDX5-F1
#
_cell.length_a   1.000
_cell.length_b   1.000
_cell.length_c   1.000
_cell.angle_alpha   90.00
_cell.angle_beta   90.00
_cell.angle_gamma   90.00
#
_symmetry.space_group_name_H-M   'P 1'
#
loop_
_entity.id
_entity.type
_entity.pdbx_description
1 polymer ?
#
loop_
_entity_poly.entity_id
_entity_poly.type
_entity_poly.pdbx_seq_one_letter_code
_entity_poly.pdbx_strand_id
1 'polypeptide(L)'
;MSQITEPIDTAHDRIKLPFTFDVEKMKEEVSQFKLEEFIYYNVVPLRAPAHTVDTTLPPPPPAEDYADGSWTEWMDTKELISSPYLLSIVDMFREKTKVTLVRILRLASGQMVNEHTDPTLGLQIHKSVIRLTIPIISNENTEFFLNGSIVPMQPGECWYLRLTDPHKVLNRSSGDRINMTIDMIPNEWVQQQILENDK
;
A
#
# COMPACT_ATOMS: atom_id res chain seq x y z
N MET A 1 -18.60 6.74 13.40
CA MET A 1 -18.28 8.03 12.78
C MET A 1 -16.77 8.08 12.68
N SER A 2 -16.20 8.02 11.47
CA SER A 2 -14.75 8.21 11.29
C SER A 2 -14.46 9.65 11.67
N GLN A 3 -13.82 9.88 12.82
CA GLN A 3 -13.33 11.20 13.14
C GLN A 3 -12.21 11.49 12.15
N ILE A 4 -12.41 12.52 11.31
CA ILE A 4 -11.35 13.04 10.46
C ILE A 4 -10.33 13.62 11.43
N THR A 5 -9.17 12.97 11.52
CA THR A 5 -8.08 13.44 12.35
C THR A 5 -7.38 14.60 11.67
N GLU A 6 -6.92 15.57 12.46
CA GLU A 6 -6.13 16.67 11.93
C GLU A 6 -4.82 16.15 11.29
N PRO A 7 -4.28 16.86 10.29
CA PRO A 7 -2.99 16.52 9.71
C PRO A 7 -1.90 16.52 10.77
N ILE A 8 -1.05 15.49 10.74
CA ILE A 8 0.10 15.37 11.63
C ILE A 8 1.37 15.12 10.82
N ASP A 9 2.49 15.60 11.32
CA ASP A 9 3.79 15.30 10.74
C ASP A 9 4.51 14.22 11.57
N THR A 10 5.51 13.59 10.96
CA THR A 10 6.38 12.59 11.57
C THR A 10 7.80 13.10 11.63
N ALA A 11 8.53 12.77 12.70
CA ALA A 11 9.95 13.10 12.85
C ALA A 11 10.80 12.41 11.78
N HIS A 12 10.48 11.14 11.46
CA HIS A 12 11.16 10.37 10.41
C HIS A 12 10.28 10.17 9.18
N ASP A 13 10.91 9.98 8.02
CA ASP A 13 10.25 9.75 6.72
C ASP A 13 9.86 8.28 6.49
N ARG A 14 10.40 7.36 7.30
CA ARG A 14 10.17 5.92 7.21
C ARG A 14 10.02 5.35 8.61
N ILE A 15 8.92 4.65 8.84
CA ILE A 15 8.58 4.12 10.17
C ILE A 15 8.15 2.67 10.01
N LYS A 16 8.90 1.76 10.64
CA LYS A 16 8.51 0.35 10.74
C LYS A 16 7.46 0.20 11.82
N LEU A 17 6.29 -0.33 11.47
CA LEU A 17 5.20 -0.58 12.38
C LEU A 17 5.34 -1.94 13.07
N PRO A 18 4.71 -2.16 14.24
CA PRO A 18 4.86 -3.37 15.05
C PRO A 18 3.99 -4.53 14.51
N PHE A 19 3.84 -4.61 13.19
CA PHE A 19 3.10 -5.67 12.50
C PHE A 19 4.07 -6.49 11.66
N THR A 20 3.91 -7.81 11.72
CA THR A 20 4.68 -8.75 10.92
C THR A 20 3.77 -9.86 10.43
N PHE A 21 3.96 -10.25 9.18
CA PHE A 21 3.10 -11.20 8.48
C PHE A 21 3.90 -12.41 7.99
N ASP A 22 3.22 -13.54 7.84
CA ASP A 22 3.74 -14.82 7.38
C ASP A 22 4.01 -14.75 5.88
N VAL A 23 5.29 -14.53 5.55
CA VAL A 23 5.77 -14.32 4.20
C VAL A 23 5.45 -15.49 3.28
N GLU A 24 5.51 -16.72 3.78
CA GLU A 24 5.31 -17.92 2.94
C GLU A 24 3.85 -18.05 2.53
N LYS A 25 2.91 -17.77 3.45
CA LYS A 25 1.48 -17.70 3.09
C LYS A 25 1.17 -16.58 2.11
N MET A 26 1.79 -15.41 2.28
CA MET A 26 1.62 -14.30 1.33
C MET A 26 2.13 -14.70 -0.06
N LYS A 27 3.30 -15.34 -0.16
CA LYS A 27 3.85 -15.82 -1.43
C LYS A 27 2.97 -16.88 -2.07
N GLU A 28 2.47 -17.83 -1.29
CA GLU A 28 1.57 -18.88 -1.77
C GLU A 28 0.33 -18.28 -2.44
N GLU A 29 -0.34 -17.32 -1.79
CA GLU A 29 -1.53 -16.69 -2.35
C GLU A 29 -1.22 -15.77 -3.54
N VAL A 30 -0.14 -14.98 -3.46
CA VAL A 30 0.29 -14.12 -4.58
C VAL A 30 0.64 -14.94 -5.82
N SER A 31 1.19 -16.15 -5.66
CA SER A 31 1.57 -17.02 -6.79
C SER A 31 0.36 -17.47 -7.63
N GLN A 32 -0.85 -17.38 -7.08
CA GLN A 32 -2.09 -17.72 -7.76
C GLN A 32 -2.59 -16.57 -8.66
N PHE A 33 -2.09 -15.36 -8.47
CA PHE A 33 -2.45 -14.21 -9.31
C PHE A 33 -1.80 -14.35 -10.68
N LYS A 34 -2.59 -14.10 -11.73
CA LYS A 34 -2.09 -14.07 -13.11
C LYS A 34 -1.26 -12.81 -13.31
N LEU A 35 0.00 -12.87 -12.94
CA LEU A 35 0.97 -11.81 -13.22
C LEU A 35 1.39 -11.93 -14.69
N GLU A 36 1.25 -10.84 -15.45
CA GLU A 36 1.63 -10.85 -16.87
C GLU A 36 3.13 -11.05 -17.05
N GLU A 37 3.53 -12.01 -17.88
CA GLU A 37 4.94 -12.43 -18.04
C GLU A 37 5.86 -11.29 -18.54
N PHE A 38 5.37 -10.40 -19.41
CA PHE A 38 6.19 -9.38 -20.10
C PHE A 38 5.95 -7.94 -19.66
N ILE A 39 5.31 -7.74 -18.51
CA ILE A 39 5.04 -6.39 -18.00
C ILE A 39 6.19 -5.89 -17.11
N TYR A 40 6.64 -4.67 -17.41
CA TYR A 40 7.59 -3.88 -16.61
C TYR A 40 7.14 -3.72 -15.14
N TYR A 41 5.88 -3.33 -14.95
CA TYR A 41 5.27 -3.09 -13.65
C TYR A 41 3.81 -3.52 -13.64
N ASN A 42 3.46 -4.50 -12.82
CA ASN A 42 2.11 -5.06 -12.76
C ASN A 42 1.43 -4.69 -11.44
N VAL A 43 0.16 -4.32 -11.52
CA VAL A 43 -0.68 -3.92 -10.40
C VAL A 43 -1.90 -4.84 -10.36
N VAL A 44 -1.99 -5.69 -9.35
CA VAL A 44 -3.19 -6.49 -9.08
C VAL A 44 -3.99 -5.79 -7.98
N PRO A 45 -5.14 -5.19 -8.29
CA PRO A 45 -6.01 -4.64 -7.26
C PRO A 45 -6.59 -5.77 -6.42
N LEU A 46 -6.45 -5.68 -5.10
CA LEU A 46 -7.11 -6.56 -4.13
C LEU A 46 -8.39 -5.91 -3.62
N ARG A 47 -8.40 -4.58 -3.49
CA ARG A 47 -9.58 -3.76 -3.17
C ARG A 47 -9.54 -2.50 -4.01
N ALA A 48 -10.65 -2.11 -4.62
CA ALA A 48 -10.73 -1.01 -5.59
C ALA A 48 -12.10 -0.30 -5.53
N PRO A 49 -12.30 0.81 -6.25
CA PRO A 49 -13.62 1.46 -6.32
C PRO A 49 -14.71 0.47 -6.76
N ALA A 50 -15.84 0.46 -6.07
CA ALA A 50 -16.85 -0.57 -6.23
C ALA A 50 -17.35 -0.68 -7.68
N HIS A 51 -17.53 0.45 -8.36
CA HIS A 51 -17.94 0.49 -9.77
C HIS A 51 -16.91 -0.04 -10.77
N THR A 52 -15.63 -0.18 -10.38
CA THR A 52 -14.61 -0.83 -11.22
C THR A 52 -14.50 -2.32 -10.95
N VAL A 53 -14.94 -2.79 -9.79
CA VAL A 53 -15.00 -4.22 -9.43
C VAL A 53 -16.31 -4.85 -9.92
N ASP A 54 -17.43 -4.19 -9.65
CA ASP A 54 -18.77 -4.55 -10.12
C ASP A 54 -19.25 -3.50 -11.13
N THR A 55 -19.10 -3.83 -12.42
CA THR A 55 -19.48 -2.97 -13.54
C THR A 55 -20.99 -2.75 -13.68
N THR A 56 -21.81 -3.42 -12.86
CA THR A 56 -23.26 -3.17 -12.80
C THR A 56 -23.60 -1.95 -11.94
N LEU A 57 -22.69 -1.51 -11.06
CA LEU A 57 -22.86 -0.32 -10.26
C LEU A 57 -22.62 0.95 -11.10
N PRO A 58 -23.40 2.02 -10.90
CA PRO A 58 -23.14 3.29 -11.58
C PRO A 58 -21.82 3.89 -11.07
N PRO A 59 -21.08 4.62 -11.93
CA PRO A 59 -19.94 5.39 -11.45
C PRO A 59 -20.39 6.45 -10.44
N PRO A 60 -19.58 6.74 -9.40
CA PRO A 60 -19.89 7.81 -8.46
C PRO A 60 -19.87 9.17 -9.17
N PRO A 61 -20.54 10.19 -8.61
CA PRO A 61 -20.38 11.55 -9.10
C PRO A 61 -18.90 11.98 -9.00
N PRO A 62 -18.42 12.91 -9.86
CA PRO A 62 -17.08 13.44 -9.75
C PRO A 62 -16.84 14.02 -8.35
N ALA A 63 -15.74 13.63 -7.73
CA ALA A 63 -15.35 14.13 -6.42
C ALA A 63 -14.63 15.47 -6.54
N GLU A 64 -14.79 16.33 -5.53
CA GLU A 64 -13.99 17.56 -5.40
C GLU A 64 -12.52 17.24 -5.12
N ASP A 65 -12.27 16.17 -4.35
CA ASP A 65 -10.94 15.68 -4.03
C ASP A 65 -10.91 14.13 -4.01
N TYR A 66 -10.13 13.54 -4.91
CA TYR A 66 -9.94 12.09 -4.97
C TYR A 66 -8.95 11.57 -3.92
N ALA A 67 -8.23 12.46 -3.20
CA ALA A 67 -7.33 12.09 -2.11
C ALA A 67 -8.07 11.71 -0.82
N ASP A 68 -9.27 12.25 -0.56
CA ASP A 68 -10.07 12.04 0.66
C ASP A 68 -10.35 10.55 0.97
N GLY A 69 -10.28 9.69 -0.06
CA GLY A 69 -10.52 8.25 0.09
C GLY A 69 -11.98 7.91 0.44
N SER A 70 -12.80 8.88 0.86
CA SER A 70 -14.25 8.76 1.02
C SER A 70 -15.04 9.02 -0.27
N TRP A 71 -14.36 9.41 -1.35
CA TRP A 71 -14.96 9.79 -2.65
C TRP A 71 -15.76 8.68 -3.35
N THR A 72 -15.58 7.43 -2.93
CA THR A 72 -16.32 6.27 -3.47
C THR A 72 -16.49 5.18 -2.43
N GLU A 73 -17.36 4.23 -2.77
CA GLU A 73 -17.44 2.94 -2.08
C GLU A 73 -16.32 2.02 -2.57
N TRP A 74 -15.73 1.28 -1.65
CA TRP A 74 -14.61 0.37 -1.93
C TRP A 74 -15.07 -1.08 -1.83
N MET A 75 -14.67 -1.90 -2.78
CA MET A 75 -15.08 -3.30 -2.88
C MET A 75 -13.87 -4.22 -2.99
N ASP A 76 -13.95 -5.37 -2.32
CA ASP A 76 -12.95 -6.43 -2.45
C ASP A 76 -13.09 -7.11 -3.81
N THR A 77 -11.95 -7.33 -4.46
CA THR A 77 -11.89 -8.04 -5.73
C THR A 77 -12.00 -9.54 -5.52
N LYS A 78 -12.24 -10.29 -6.60
CA LYS A 78 -12.24 -11.75 -6.56
C LYS A 78 -10.89 -12.30 -6.08
N GLU A 79 -9.79 -11.65 -6.44
CA GLU A 79 -8.43 -12.01 -6.04
C GLU A 79 -8.32 -12.01 -4.52
N LEU A 80 -8.74 -10.92 -3.86
CA LEU A 80 -8.71 -10.82 -2.39
C LEU A 80 -9.66 -11.82 -1.72
N ILE A 81 -10.88 -11.97 -2.23
CA ILE A 81 -11.87 -12.92 -1.67
C ILE A 81 -11.35 -14.37 -1.76
N SER A 82 -10.57 -14.70 -2.80
CA SER A 82 -9.96 -16.01 -2.99
C SER A 82 -8.65 -16.23 -2.22
N SER A 83 -8.16 -15.24 -1.47
CA SER A 83 -6.88 -15.27 -0.75
C SER A 83 -7.09 -15.05 0.76
N PRO A 84 -7.44 -16.12 1.51
CA PRO A 84 -7.81 -16.01 2.93
C PRO A 84 -6.78 -15.30 3.82
N TYR A 85 -5.48 -15.51 3.59
CA TYR A 85 -4.44 -14.90 4.39
C TYR A 85 -4.28 -13.42 4.09
N LEU A 86 -4.18 -13.02 2.82
CA LEU A 86 -4.17 -11.61 2.42
C LEU A 86 -5.43 -10.89 2.87
N LEU A 87 -6.60 -11.54 2.79
CA LEU A 87 -7.86 -11.01 3.32
C LEU A 87 -7.76 -10.78 4.83
N SER A 88 -7.20 -11.73 5.60
CA SER A 88 -7.01 -11.57 7.05
C SER A 88 -6.11 -10.38 7.42
N ILE A 89 -5.10 -10.08 6.60
CA ILE A 89 -4.25 -8.89 6.77
C ILE A 89 -5.07 -7.61 6.54
N VAL A 90 -5.87 -7.57 5.47
CA VAL A 90 -6.74 -6.42 5.18
C VAL A 90 -7.78 -6.23 6.29
N ASP A 91 -8.39 -7.31 6.78
CA ASP A 91 -9.40 -7.27 7.82
C ASP A 91 -8.84 -6.79 9.16
N MET A 92 -7.60 -7.15 9.50
CA MET A 92 -6.90 -6.62 10.69
C MET A 92 -6.91 -5.08 10.73
N PHE A 93 -6.66 -4.43 9.59
CA PHE A 93 -6.71 -2.96 9.50
C PHE A 93 -8.16 -2.45 9.38
N ARG A 94 -9.02 -3.17 8.66
CA ARG A 94 -10.44 -2.81 8.46
C ARG A 94 -11.23 -2.77 9.77
N GLU A 95 -10.87 -3.61 10.73
CA GLU A 95 -11.42 -3.60 12.08
C GLU A 95 -11.12 -2.30 12.84
N LYS A 96 -10.08 -1.57 12.43
CA LYS A 96 -9.60 -0.36 13.12
C LYS A 96 -9.81 0.91 12.31
N THR A 97 -9.82 0.85 10.98
CA THR A 97 -9.95 2.02 10.11
C THR A 97 -10.58 1.68 8.75
N LYS A 98 -10.97 2.70 7.98
CA LYS A 98 -11.50 2.53 6.61
C LYS A 98 -10.35 2.28 5.63
N VAL A 99 -10.17 1.01 5.27
CA VAL A 99 -9.26 0.58 4.19
C VAL A 99 -9.89 0.87 2.82
N THR A 100 -9.13 1.58 1.97
CA THR A 100 -9.56 2.04 0.65
C THR A 100 -8.99 1.13 -0.43
N LEU A 101 -7.86 1.49 -1.03
CA LEU A 101 -7.21 0.78 -2.13
C LEU A 101 -6.20 -0.23 -1.59
N VAL A 102 -6.29 -1.49 -2.00
CA VAL A 102 -5.27 -2.51 -1.67
C VAL A 102 -4.73 -3.08 -2.97
N ARG A 103 -3.41 -3.20 -3.09
CA ARG A 103 -2.76 -3.66 -4.33
C ARG A 103 -1.58 -4.55 -4.06
N ILE A 104 -1.38 -5.54 -4.94
CA ILE A 104 -0.09 -6.18 -5.14
C ILE A 104 0.64 -5.44 -6.26
N LEU A 105 1.86 -4.99 -5.97
CA LEU A 105 2.72 -4.27 -6.89
C LEU A 105 3.93 -5.13 -7.20
N ARG A 106 4.02 -5.57 -8.46
CA ARG A 106 5.16 -6.33 -8.99
C ARG A 106 6.01 -5.40 -9.84
N LEU A 107 7.31 -5.34 -9.54
CA LEU A 107 8.32 -4.73 -10.41
C LEU A 107 9.22 -5.84 -10.95
N ALA A 108 9.24 -6.00 -12.27
CA ALA A 108 9.97 -7.09 -12.91
C ALA A 108 11.49 -6.98 -12.68
N SER A 109 12.20 -8.11 -12.78
CA SER A 109 13.67 -8.15 -12.77
C SER A 109 14.28 -7.15 -13.77
N GLY A 110 15.33 -6.45 -13.32
CA GLY A 110 16.06 -5.45 -14.11
C GLY A 110 15.33 -4.11 -14.29
N GLN A 111 14.13 -3.94 -13.73
CA GLN A 111 13.34 -2.73 -13.92
C GLN A 111 13.50 -1.71 -12.78
N MET A 112 13.12 -0.47 -13.05
CA MET A 112 13.17 0.61 -12.07
C MET A 112 11.94 1.51 -12.16
N VAL A 113 11.43 1.97 -11.02
CA VAL A 113 10.46 3.07 -10.95
C VAL A 113 11.25 4.35 -10.76
N ASN A 114 11.09 5.31 -11.68
CA ASN A 114 11.77 6.60 -11.62
C ASN A 114 11.39 7.39 -10.36
N GLU A 115 12.25 8.34 -10.01
CA GLU A 115 12.01 9.20 -8.86
C GLU A 115 10.76 10.07 -9.06
N HIS A 116 9.87 10.04 -8.07
CA HIS A 116 8.62 10.79 -8.06
C HIS A 116 8.19 11.09 -6.62
N THR A 117 7.11 11.85 -6.49
CA THR A 117 6.41 12.12 -5.24
C THR A 117 4.93 11.78 -5.40
N ASP A 118 4.30 11.35 -4.32
CA ASP A 118 2.85 11.16 -4.22
C ASP A 118 2.29 12.29 -3.33
N PRO A 119 2.05 13.50 -3.86
CA PRO A 119 1.82 14.71 -3.04
C PRO A 119 0.52 14.67 -2.23
N THR A 120 -0.39 13.77 -2.55
CA THR A 120 -1.69 13.62 -1.89
C THR A 120 -1.75 12.38 -1.00
N LEU A 121 -0.61 11.76 -0.65
CA LEU A 121 -0.55 10.49 0.08
C LEU A 121 0.31 10.63 1.34
N GLY A 122 -0.26 11.16 2.42
CA GLY A 122 0.50 11.42 3.64
C GLY A 122 -0.35 11.88 4.81
N LEU A 123 0.15 11.62 6.03
CA LEU A 123 -0.50 12.03 7.28
C LEU A 123 -0.64 13.55 7.43
N GLN A 124 0.26 14.30 6.80
CA GLN A 124 0.30 15.75 6.86
C GLN A 124 -0.62 16.42 5.82
N ILE A 125 -1.29 15.63 4.99
CA ILE A 125 -2.20 16.13 3.97
C ILE A 125 -3.64 16.09 4.51
N HIS A 126 -4.31 17.25 4.49
CA HIS A 126 -5.71 17.34 4.91
C HIS A 126 -6.60 16.48 4.01
N LYS A 127 -7.48 15.68 4.62
CA LYS A 127 -8.40 14.77 3.92
C LYS A 127 -7.68 13.95 2.85
N SER A 128 -6.74 13.13 3.29
CA SER A 128 -5.94 12.25 2.45
C SER A 128 -5.97 10.83 3.00
N VAL A 129 -5.54 9.87 2.19
CA VAL A 129 -5.21 8.52 2.64
C VAL A 129 -3.71 8.41 2.92
N ILE A 130 -3.34 7.50 3.82
CA ILE A 130 -1.95 7.04 3.94
C ILE A 130 -1.81 5.71 3.22
N ARG A 131 -0.55 5.31 2.93
CA ARG A 131 -0.22 4.00 2.38
C ARG A 131 0.75 3.27 3.28
N LEU A 132 0.35 2.07 3.71
CA LEU A 132 1.26 1.11 4.31
C LEU A 132 1.86 0.21 3.23
N THR A 133 3.13 -0.15 3.37
CA THR A 133 3.85 -1.04 2.46
C THR A 133 4.31 -2.29 3.20
N ILE A 134 4.00 -3.46 2.65
CA ILE A 134 4.42 -4.77 3.15
C ILE A 134 5.20 -5.49 2.04
N PRO A 135 6.53 -5.63 2.13
CA PRO A 135 7.28 -6.41 1.16
C PRO A 135 6.93 -7.90 1.27
N ILE A 136 6.78 -8.59 0.14
CA ILE A 136 6.51 -10.03 0.08
C ILE A 136 7.70 -10.76 -0.54
N ILE A 137 8.16 -10.26 -1.69
CA ILE A 137 9.37 -10.75 -2.36
C ILE A 137 10.32 -9.56 -2.47
N SER A 138 11.44 -9.66 -1.76
CA SER A 138 12.56 -8.73 -1.83
C SER A 138 13.82 -9.55 -2.07
N ASN A 139 14.54 -9.26 -3.16
CA ASN A 139 15.75 -9.97 -3.53
C ASN A 139 16.98 -9.09 -3.29
N GLU A 140 18.16 -9.69 -3.21
CA GLU A 140 19.43 -8.96 -3.24
C GLU A 140 19.48 -8.02 -4.46
N ASN A 141 19.96 -6.79 -4.28
CA ASN A 141 19.96 -5.72 -5.29
C ASN A 141 18.57 -5.15 -5.66
N THR A 142 17.59 -5.33 -4.77
CA THR A 142 16.31 -4.61 -4.82
C THR A 142 16.29 -3.50 -3.77
N GLU A 143 16.18 -2.25 -4.19
CA GLU A 143 16.34 -1.08 -3.34
C GLU A 143 15.14 -0.14 -3.50
N PHE A 144 14.52 0.24 -2.37
CA PHE A 144 13.58 1.35 -2.32
C PHE A 144 14.31 2.55 -1.70
N PHE A 145 14.40 3.65 -2.44
CA PHE A 145 14.98 4.89 -1.95
C PHE A 145 13.88 5.84 -1.53
N LEU A 146 14.06 6.49 -0.38
CA LEU A 146 13.25 7.60 0.09
C LEU A 146 14.20 8.71 0.55
N ASN A 147 13.98 9.95 0.11
CA ASN A 147 14.89 11.08 0.37
C ASN A 147 16.37 10.73 0.11
N GLY A 148 16.64 10.02 -0.99
CA GLY A 148 17.99 9.64 -1.41
C GLY A 148 18.66 8.52 -0.61
N SER A 149 18.03 7.94 0.40
CA SER A 149 18.59 6.82 1.20
C SER A 149 17.73 5.56 1.13
N ILE A 150 18.37 4.39 1.22
CA ILE A 150 17.69 3.09 1.13
C ILE A 150 16.83 2.85 2.38
N VAL A 151 15.59 2.41 2.17
CA VAL A 151 14.73 1.90 3.24
C VAL A 151 14.98 0.40 3.40
N PRO A 152 15.45 -0.08 4.56
CA PRO A 152 15.89 -1.47 4.75
C PRO A 152 14.74 -2.44 5.04
N MET A 153 13.66 -2.38 4.25
CA MET A 153 12.47 -3.21 4.48
C MET A 153 12.77 -4.70 4.28
N GLN A 154 12.33 -5.52 5.22
CA GLN A 154 12.37 -6.99 5.12
C GLN A 154 10.99 -7.56 4.73
N PRO A 155 10.94 -8.71 4.04
CA PRO A 155 9.69 -9.41 3.78
C PRO A 155 8.86 -9.64 5.04
N GLY A 156 7.55 -9.36 4.94
CA GLY A 156 6.58 -9.51 6.02
C GLY A 156 6.50 -8.33 6.99
N GLU A 157 7.43 -7.37 6.94
CA GLU A 157 7.35 -6.17 7.76
C GLU A 157 6.31 -5.17 7.22
N CYS A 158 5.71 -4.39 8.10
CA CYS A 158 4.79 -3.31 7.72
C CYS A 158 5.44 -1.94 7.91
N TRP A 159 5.40 -1.10 6.88
CA TRP A 159 6.06 0.20 6.88
C TRP A 159 5.09 1.33 6.51
N TYR A 160 5.13 2.40 7.29
CA TYR A 160 4.68 3.72 6.84
C TYR A 160 5.88 4.44 6.20
N LEU A 161 5.65 5.00 5.01
CA LEU A 161 6.63 5.78 4.27
C LEU A 161 5.97 7.12 3.92
N ARG A 162 6.67 8.24 4.15
CA ARG A 162 6.20 9.57 3.77
C ARG A 162 6.38 9.77 2.26
N LEU A 163 5.48 9.17 1.48
CA LEU A 163 5.56 9.11 0.02
C LEU A 163 5.33 10.45 -0.70
N THR A 164 4.92 11.49 0.04
CA THR A 164 4.99 12.88 -0.43
C THR A 164 6.41 13.33 -0.72
N ASP A 165 7.41 12.67 -0.13
CA ASP A 165 8.83 12.94 -0.34
C ASP A 165 9.36 12.14 -1.55
N PRO A 166 10.46 12.61 -2.19
CA PRO A 166 11.02 11.94 -3.36
C PRO A 166 11.42 10.49 -3.09
N HIS A 167 10.92 9.59 -3.92
CA HIS A 167 11.19 8.16 -3.81
C HIS A 167 11.29 7.46 -5.16
N LYS A 168 12.05 6.36 -5.20
CA LYS A 168 12.26 5.52 -6.39
C LYS A 168 12.50 4.07 -6.01
N VAL A 169 12.37 3.17 -6.98
CA VAL A 169 12.63 1.74 -6.78
C VAL A 169 13.59 1.24 -7.85
N LEU A 170 14.64 0.55 -7.45
CA LEU A 170 15.56 -0.15 -8.35
C LEU A 170 15.44 -1.65 -8.08
N ASN A 171 15.01 -2.44 -9.06
CA ASN A 171 15.10 -3.90 -9.00
C ASN A 171 16.18 -4.38 -9.97
N ARG A 172 17.43 -4.41 -9.50
CA ARG A 172 18.58 -4.94 -10.26
C ARG A 172 18.80 -6.43 -10.02
N SER A 173 17.90 -7.06 -9.28
CA SER A 173 17.98 -8.49 -8.99
C SER A 173 17.56 -9.34 -10.19
N SER A 174 17.87 -10.64 -10.17
CA SER A 174 17.41 -11.61 -11.16
C SER A 174 15.97 -12.08 -10.95
N GLY A 175 15.30 -11.60 -9.89
CA GLY A 175 13.92 -11.96 -9.56
C GLY A 175 13.01 -10.74 -9.52
N ASP A 176 11.71 -11.00 -9.46
CA ASP A 176 10.74 -9.93 -9.31
C ASP A 176 10.70 -9.43 -7.87
N ARG A 177 10.43 -8.13 -7.73
CA ARG A 177 10.08 -7.52 -6.45
C ARG A 177 8.56 -7.48 -6.34
N ILE A 178 8.01 -7.94 -5.22
CA ILE A 178 6.58 -7.89 -4.97
C ILE A 178 6.30 -7.28 -3.60
N ASN A 179 5.45 -6.27 -3.57
CA ASN A 179 4.93 -5.65 -2.35
C ASN A 179 3.41 -5.65 -2.34
N MET A 180 2.82 -5.74 -1.15
CA MET A 180 1.44 -5.34 -0.89
C MET A 180 1.42 -3.90 -0.40
N THR A 181 0.50 -3.09 -0.92
CA THR A 181 0.22 -1.75 -0.39
C THR A 181 -1.22 -1.66 0.08
N ILE A 182 -1.43 -1.04 1.24
CA ILE A 182 -2.74 -0.86 1.86
C ILE A 182 -2.95 0.63 2.08
N ASP A 183 -3.85 1.22 1.32
CA ASP A 183 -4.27 2.60 1.50
C ASP A 183 -5.44 2.65 2.48
N MET A 184 -5.42 3.63 3.37
CA MET A 184 -6.46 3.78 4.39
C MET A 184 -6.64 5.24 4.78
N ILE A 185 -7.87 5.59 5.16
CA ILE A 185 -8.15 6.90 5.74
C ILE A 185 -7.51 6.92 7.14
N PRO A 186 -6.65 7.90 7.46
CA PRO A 186 -6.07 8.01 8.78
C PRO A 186 -7.15 8.30 9.83
N ASN A 187 -7.00 7.67 10.98
CA ASN A 187 -7.77 7.90 12.19
C ASN A 187 -6.84 7.86 13.41
N GLU A 188 -7.38 8.12 14.60
CA GLU A 188 -6.58 8.19 15.84
C GLU A 188 -5.73 6.94 16.06
N TRP A 189 -6.28 5.76 15.78
CA TRP A 189 -5.58 4.49 15.98
C TRP A 189 -4.33 4.39 15.10
N VAL A 190 -4.45 4.62 13.78
CA VAL A 190 -3.29 4.48 12.90
C VAL A 190 -2.28 5.61 13.09
N GLN A 191 -2.74 6.83 13.40
CA GLN A 191 -1.86 7.94 13.80
C GLN A 191 -1.04 7.56 15.03
N GLN A 192 -1.68 7.00 16.06
CA GLN A 192 -1.01 6.52 17.26
C GLN A 192 0.02 5.42 16.94
N GLN A 193 -0.35 4.42 16.11
CA GLN A 193 0.60 3.37 15.71
C GLN A 193 1.83 3.94 15.01
N ILE A 194 1.67 4.97 14.17
CA ILE A 194 2.80 5.61 13.49
C ILE A 194 3.64 6.41 14.48
N LEU A 195 3.03 7.29 15.28
CA LEU A 195 3.75 8.16 16.22
C LEU A 195 4.48 7.40 17.34
N GLU A 196 3.90 6.32 17.86
CA GLU A 196 4.55 5.50 18.91
C GLU A 196 5.78 4.73 18.41
N ASN A 197 5.88 4.53 17.10
CA ASN A 197 6.97 3.81 16.44
C ASN A 197 7.92 4.74 15.66
N ASP A 198 7.64 6.04 15.65
CA ASP A 198 8.50 7.09 15.08
C ASP A 198 9.70 7.36 16.01
N LYS A 199 10.70 6.49 15.96
CA LYS A 199 11.87 6.47 16.86
C LYS A 199 13.18 6.48 16.08
#